data_AF-A0AAE3XLM4-F1
#
_entry.id   AF-A0AAE3XLM4-F1
#
_cell.length_a   1.000
_cell.length_b   1.000
_cell.length_c   1.000
_cell.angle_alpha   90.00
_cell.angle_beta   90.00
_cell.angle_gamma   90.00
#
_symmetry.space_group_name_H-M   'P 1'
#
loop_
_entity.id
_entity.type
_entity.pdbx_description
1 polymer ?
#
loop_
_entity_poly.entity_id
_entity_poly.type
_entity_poly.pdbx_seq_one_letter_code
_entity_poly.pdbx_strand_id
1 'polypeptide(L)'
;MDILSHAFSGIACGTVIASYGKNNWKEKASIILAGGLGGAIPDIDAVSMWSKFDQTIGKALGLTASGKSIYVGKFWYSHHGFTHSILASILFTLFFLAIISFFKKHSIENTRRNSWMALSFLSGMLVHAIEDMPTPWGAWGGVRLFFPNEMYIGGFGNIWWWNNYDLFLIICAVIFINISIISLPIRVQNLKRFACSLTFMLGLAFGARQITTRPVNFNELNKTQNYMQLEKKSKEIQKEILGKKVYNIMHDIDQKIPFYF
;
A
#
# COMPACT_ATOMS: atom_id res chain seq x y z
N MET A 1 -7.96 7.36 3.42
CA MET A 1 -6.66 7.59 2.74
C MET A 1 -5.76 6.36 2.69
N ASP A 2 -5.85 5.42 3.62
CA ASP A 2 -4.87 4.34 3.81
C ASP A 2 -4.70 3.42 2.58
N ILE A 3 -5.80 2.87 2.05
CA ILE A 3 -5.83 2.12 0.78
C ILE A 3 -5.16 2.88 -0.37
N LEU A 4 -5.35 4.21 -0.43
CA LEU A 4 -4.69 5.03 -1.44
C LEU A 4 -3.20 5.15 -1.17
N SER A 5 -2.78 5.29 0.08
CA SER A 5 -1.36 5.27 0.45
C SER A 5 -0.70 4.00 -0.02
N HIS A 6 -1.27 2.82 0.26
CA HIS A 6 -0.67 1.55 -0.17
C HIS A 6 -0.59 1.40 -1.68
N ALA A 7 -1.67 1.73 -2.39
CA ALA A 7 -1.67 1.74 -3.85
C ALA A 7 -0.61 2.72 -4.39
N PHE A 8 -0.49 3.91 -3.81
CA PHE A 8 0.46 4.92 -4.27
C PHE A 8 1.90 4.57 -3.90
N SER A 9 2.15 3.86 -2.80
CA SER A 9 3.47 3.33 -2.48
C SER A 9 3.90 2.25 -3.45
N GLY A 10 2.96 1.43 -3.92
CA GLY A 10 3.16 0.56 -5.07
C GLY A 10 3.53 1.33 -6.35
N ILE A 11 2.83 2.43 -6.64
CA ILE A 11 3.17 3.35 -7.75
C ILE A 11 4.57 3.92 -7.57
N ALA A 12 4.96 4.33 -6.36
CA ALA A 12 6.27 4.87 -6.05
C ALA A 12 7.38 3.85 -6.34
N CYS A 13 7.21 2.59 -5.92
CA CYS A 13 8.10 1.48 -6.30
C CYS A 13 8.18 1.32 -7.82
N GLY A 14 7.02 1.34 -8.48
CA GLY A 14 6.93 1.21 -9.93
C GLY A 14 7.63 2.33 -10.69
N THR A 15 7.68 3.56 -10.16
CA THR A 15 8.43 4.66 -10.77
C THR A 15 9.93 4.38 -10.79
N VAL A 16 10.49 3.85 -9.69
CA VAL A 16 11.91 3.45 -9.64
C VAL A 16 12.19 2.36 -10.66
N ILE A 17 11.38 1.30 -10.68
CA ILE A 17 11.57 0.15 -11.58
C ILE A 17 11.41 0.57 -13.05
N ALA A 18 10.45 1.44 -13.35
CA ALA A 18 10.24 2.00 -14.69
C ALA A 18 11.46 2.81 -15.19
N SER A 19 12.31 3.33 -14.31
CA SER A 19 13.58 3.97 -14.69
C SER A 19 14.62 2.98 -15.25
N TYR A 20 14.50 1.68 -14.96
CA TYR A 20 15.38 0.63 -15.47
C TYR A 20 14.88 0.01 -16.80
N GLY A 21 13.58 0.15 -17.09
CA GLY A 21 12.94 -0.28 -18.34
C GLY A 21 13.34 0.54 -19.58
N LYS A 22 12.78 0.17 -20.75
CA LYS A 22 13.06 0.90 -22.00
C LYS A 22 12.49 2.32 -21.96
N ASN A 23 12.99 3.19 -22.83
CA ASN A 23 12.49 4.56 -22.98
C ASN A 23 11.20 4.64 -23.81
N ASN A 24 10.21 3.82 -23.45
CA ASN A 24 8.88 3.82 -24.04
C ASN A 24 7.86 4.18 -22.95
N TRP A 25 7.08 5.24 -23.17
CA TRP A 25 6.12 5.74 -22.19
C TRP A 25 5.03 4.69 -21.86
N LYS A 26 4.59 3.89 -22.84
CA LYS A 26 3.58 2.83 -22.61
C LYS A 26 4.12 1.74 -21.71
N GLU A 27 5.38 1.36 -21.91
CA GLU A 27 6.05 0.36 -21.07
C GLU A 27 6.20 0.88 -19.63
N LYS A 28 6.71 2.10 -19.49
CA LYS A 28 6.88 2.77 -18.19
C LYS A 28 5.55 2.91 -17.44
N ALA A 29 4.50 3.38 -18.11
CA ALA A 29 3.17 3.47 -17.53
C ALA A 29 2.67 2.09 -17.08
N SER A 30 2.86 1.03 -17.88
CA SER A 30 2.44 -0.32 -17.49
C SER A 30 3.22 -0.89 -16.30
N ILE A 31 4.50 -0.56 -16.15
CA ILE A 31 5.30 -0.94 -14.97
C ILE A 31 4.77 -0.20 -13.74
N ILE A 32 4.58 1.12 -13.83
CA ILE A 32 4.08 1.94 -12.72
C ILE A 32 2.69 1.48 -12.26
N LEU A 33 1.78 1.24 -13.20
CA LEU A 33 0.44 0.73 -12.92
C LEU A 33 0.47 -0.67 -12.29
N ALA A 34 1.39 -1.54 -12.72
CA ALA A 34 1.55 -2.86 -12.11
C ALA A 34 1.95 -2.75 -10.63
N GLY A 35 2.82 -1.79 -10.28
CA GLY A 35 3.13 -1.48 -8.89
C GLY A 35 1.92 -1.02 -8.09
N GLY A 36 1.13 -0.10 -8.64
CA GLY A 36 -0.10 0.36 -7.98
C GLY A 36 -1.13 -0.74 -7.77
N LEU A 37 -1.31 -1.62 -8.76
CA LEU A 37 -2.17 -2.80 -8.61
C LEU A 37 -1.65 -3.75 -7.54
N GLY A 38 -0.35 -4.01 -7.50
CA GLY A 38 0.27 -4.81 -6.45
C GLY A 38 0.03 -4.22 -5.05
N GLY A 39 0.20 -2.91 -4.89
CA GLY A 39 -0.04 -2.22 -3.61
C GLY A 39 -1.50 -2.19 -3.16
N ALA A 40 -2.46 -2.31 -4.08
CA ALA A 40 -3.89 -2.27 -3.78
C ALA A 40 -4.52 -3.65 -3.54
N ILE A 41 -3.89 -4.74 -4.00
CA ILE A 41 -4.47 -6.09 -3.90
C ILE A 41 -4.68 -6.57 -2.47
N PRO A 42 -3.75 -6.35 -1.53
CA PRO A 42 -3.97 -6.84 -0.18
C PRO A 42 -5.22 -6.27 0.49
N ASP A 43 -5.60 -5.03 0.13
CA ASP A 43 -6.82 -4.32 0.56
C ASP A 43 -8.12 -4.77 -0.11
N ILE A 44 -8.08 -5.66 -1.11
CA ILE A 44 -9.30 -6.04 -1.84
C ILE A 44 -10.34 -6.69 -0.92
N ASP A 45 -9.89 -7.26 0.18
CA ASP A 45 -10.73 -7.87 1.20
C ASP A 45 -11.56 -6.84 1.98
N ALA A 46 -11.26 -5.54 1.88
CA ALA A 46 -12.13 -4.45 2.33
C ALA A 46 -13.50 -4.48 1.63
N VAL A 47 -13.66 -5.23 0.54
CA VAL A 47 -14.98 -5.56 -0.04
C VAL A 47 -15.92 -6.22 0.97
N SER A 48 -15.37 -6.94 1.96
CA SER A 48 -16.14 -7.52 3.06
C SER A 48 -16.82 -6.48 3.94
N MET A 49 -16.33 -5.25 3.94
CA MET A 49 -16.93 -4.11 4.66
C MET A 49 -18.06 -3.43 3.86
N TRP A 50 -18.31 -3.83 2.61
CA TRP A 50 -19.40 -3.27 1.82
C TRP A 50 -20.77 -3.61 2.43
N SER A 51 -21.66 -2.62 2.52
CA SER A 51 -22.96 -2.74 3.20
C SER A 51 -23.89 -3.85 2.66
N LYS A 52 -23.68 -4.32 1.44
CA LYS A 52 -24.45 -5.43 0.85
C LYS A 52 -23.68 -6.75 0.79
N PHE A 53 -22.45 -6.82 1.31
CA PHE A 53 -21.60 -8.01 1.22
C PHE A 53 -22.31 -9.25 1.78
N ASP A 54 -22.85 -9.16 3.00
CA ASP A 54 -23.53 -10.28 3.67
C ASP A 54 -24.75 -10.80 2.90
N GLN A 55 -25.55 -9.89 2.33
CA GLN A 55 -26.77 -10.23 1.58
C GLN A 55 -26.48 -10.79 0.19
N THR A 56 -25.27 -10.58 -0.34
CA THR A 56 -24.88 -10.96 -1.70
C THR A 56 -23.81 -12.05 -1.67
N ILE A 57 -22.54 -11.65 -1.58
CA ILE A 57 -21.37 -12.54 -1.61
C ILE A 57 -21.38 -13.48 -0.41
N GLY A 58 -21.63 -12.95 0.80
CA GLY A 58 -21.68 -13.75 2.02
C GLY A 58 -22.73 -14.86 1.94
N LYS A 59 -23.96 -14.51 1.54
CA LYS A 59 -25.04 -15.47 1.32
C LYS A 59 -24.73 -16.47 0.20
N ALA A 60 -24.18 -16.02 -0.93
CA ALA A 60 -23.85 -16.88 -2.06
C ALA A 60 -22.76 -17.91 -1.72
N LEU A 61 -21.80 -17.53 -0.87
CA LEU A 61 -20.71 -18.40 -0.41
C LEU A 61 -21.08 -19.20 0.86
N GLY A 62 -22.27 -19.00 1.42
CA GLY A 62 -22.71 -19.66 2.66
C GLY A 62 -21.85 -19.32 3.88
N LEU A 63 -21.32 -18.09 3.95
CA LEU A 63 -20.46 -17.66 5.05
C LEU A 63 -21.27 -17.51 6.35
N THR A 64 -20.72 -18.05 7.44
CA THR A 64 -21.33 -17.95 8.78
C THR A 64 -20.93 -16.68 9.52
N ALA A 65 -19.75 -16.13 9.21
CA ALA A 65 -19.26 -14.86 9.74
C ALA A 65 -19.71 -13.69 8.86
N SER A 66 -20.09 -12.58 9.50
CA SER A 66 -20.37 -11.32 8.78
C SER A 66 -19.10 -10.78 8.11
N GLY A 67 -19.26 -10.01 7.03
CA GLY A 67 -18.16 -9.36 6.34
C GLY A 67 -17.31 -8.49 7.26
N LYS A 68 -17.95 -7.75 8.19
CA LYS A 68 -17.25 -7.02 9.24
C LYS A 68 -16.40 -7.92 10.12
N SER A 69 -16.96 -9.05 10.57
CA SER A 69 -16.24 -10.04 11.39
C SER A 69 -15.09 -10.71 10.63
N ILE A 70 -15.22 -10.87 9.31
CA ILE A 70 -14.17 -11.38 8.44
C ILE A 70 -13.02 -10.38 8.38
N TYR A 71 -13.32 -9.11 8.08
CA TYR A 71 -12.31 -8.05 7.96
C TYR A 71 -11.45 -7.90 9.22
N VAL A 72 -12.09 -7.77 10.40
CA VAL A 72 -11.38 -7.59 11.68
C VAL A 72 -10.90 -8.90 12.32
N GLY A 73 -11.29 -10.05 11.76
CA GLY A 73 -11.00 -11.36 12.33
C GLY A 73 -9.57 -11.85 12.07
N LYS A 74 -9.24 -13.02 12.61
CA LYS A 74 -7.98 -13.74 12.36
C LYS A 74 -8.17 -14.97 11.45
N PHE A 75 -9.15 -14.93 10.57
CA PHE A 75 -9.31 -15.95 9.54
C PHE A 75 -8.11 -15.92 8.60
N TRP A 76 -7.77 -17.04 7.95
CA TRP A 76 -6.67 -17.04 6.99
C TRP A 76 -6.93 -16.09 5.80
N TYR A 77 -8.20 -15.78 5.51
CA TYR A 77 -8.66 -14.88 4.46
C TYR A 77 -9.11 -13.50 4.96
N SER A 78 -8.84 -13.15 6.23
CA SER A 78 -9.05 -11.77 6.71
C SER A 78 -7.94 -10.85 6.23
N HIS A 79 -8.14 -9.53 6.44
CA HIS A 79 -7.26 -8.44 6.03
C HIS A 79 -5.79 -8.77 6.23
N HIS A 80 -5.30 -8.78 7.46
CA HIS A 80 -3.90 -9.08 7.77
C HIS A 80 -3.53 -10.58 7.74
N GLY A 81 -4.35 -11.41 7.08
CA GLY A 81 -4.15 -12.83 6.91
C GLY A 81 -3.23 -13.16 5.73
N PHE A 82 -3.70 -14.06 4.84
CA PHE A 82 -2.90 -14.57 3.73
C PHE A 82 -2.42 -13.48 2.77
N THR A 83 -3.28 -12.52 2.40
CA THR A 83 -2.99 -11.52 1.35
C THR A 83 -1.83 -10.60 1.71
N HIS A 84 -1.51 -10.44 3.00
CA HIS A 84 -0.40 -9.63 3.49
C HIS A 84 0.87 -10.46 3.77
N SER A 85 0.99 -11.64 3.16
CA SER A 85 2.16 -12.51 3.30
C SER A 85 3.10 -12.45 2.10
N ILE A 86 4.37 -12.80 2.33
CA ILE A 86 5.36 -12.96 1.25
C ILE A 86 4.91 -14.06 0.27
N LEU A 87 4.32 -15.14 0.80
CA LEU A 87 3.81 -16.24 -0.03
C LEU A 87 2.71 -15.75 -0.98
N ALA A 88 1.71 -15.01 -0.48
CA ALA A 88 0.68 -14.42 -1.32
C ALA A 88 1.29 -13.45 -2.35
N SER A 89 2.26 -12.63 -1.94
CA SER A 89 2.95 -11.70 -2.84
C SER A 89 3.58 -12.41 -4.04
N ILE A 90 4.23 -13.56 -3.80
CA ILE A 90 4.79 -14.40 -4.87
C ILE A 90 3.68 -15.02 -5.72
N LEU A 91 2.66 -15.64 -5.11
CA LEU A 91 1.59 -16.34 -5.82
C LEU A 91 0.75 -15.39 -6.70
N PHE A 92 0.37 -14.22 -6.19
CA PHE A 92 -0.35 -13.22 -6.97
C PHE A 92 0.52 -12.63 -8.09
N THR A 93 1.83 -12.48 -7.88
CA THR A 93 2.74 -12.07 -8.96
C THR A 93 2.81 -13.11 -10.07
N LEU A 94 2.86 -14.41 -9.73
CA LEU A 94 2.84 -15.50 -10.71
C LEU A 94 1.51 -15.55 -11.46
N PHE A 95 0.39 -15.37 -10.75
CA PHE A 95 -0.94 -15.29 -11.35
C PHE A 95 -1.06 -14.09 -12.30
N PHE A 96 -0.58 -12.91 -11.90
CA PHE A 96 -0.51 -11.72 -12.74
C PHE A 96 0.31 -11.96 -14.02
N LEU A 97 1.47 -12.62 -13.90
CA LEU A 97 2.28 -13.02 -15.04
C LEU A 97 1.57 -14.01 -15.97
N ALA A 98 0.83 -14.98 -15.41
CA ALA A 98 0.05 -15.92 -16.18
C ALA A 98 -1.05 -15.21 -16.99
N ILE A 99 -1.77 -14.26 -16.38
CA ILE A 99 -2.76 -13.42 -17.07
C ILE A 99 -2.12 -12.66 -18.23
N ILE A 100 -1.01 -11.95 -17.99
CA ILE A 100 -0.34 -11.19 -19.05
C ILE A 100 0.13 -12.08 -20.19
N SER A 101 0.64 -13.27 -19.85
CA SER A 101 1.14 -14.23 -20.83
C SER A 101 0.02 -14.84 -21.67
N PHE A 102 -1.17 -15.06 -21.08
CA PHE A 102 -2.34 -15.56 -21.79
C PHE A 102 -2.79 -14.62 -22.91
N PHE A 103 -2.73 -13.31 -22.68
CA PHE A 103 -3.18 -12.30 -23.66
C PHE A 103 -2.11 -11.83 -24.64
N LYS A 104 -0.85 -12.28 -24.54
CA LYS A 104 0.26 -11.77 -25.37
C LYS A 104 1.05 -12.88 -26.06
N LYS A 105 1.40 -12.62 -27.32
CA LYS A 105 2.32 -13.48 -28.09
C LYS A 105 3.70 -13.50 -27.42
N HIS A 106 4.26 -14.70 -27.22
CA HIS A 106 5.58 -14.86 -26.63
C HIS A 106 6.67 -14.21 -27.50
N SER A 107 7.49 -13.34 -26.89
CA SER A 107 8.70 -12.77 -27.47
C SER A 107 9.69 -12.38 -26.37
N ILE A 108 10.99 -12.34 -26.66
CA ILE A 108 12.03 -11.98 -25.67
C ILE A 108 11.79 -10.57 -25.09
N GLU A 109 11.39 -9.63 -25.95
CA GLU A 109 11.06 -8.27 -25.53
C GLU A 109 9.87 -8.23 -24.57
N ASN A 110 8.84 -9.05 -24.83
CA ASN A 110 7.71 -9.21 -23.92
C ASN A 110 8.15 -9.83 -22.60
N THR A 111 9.06 -10.81 -22.60
CA THR A 111 9.58 -11.43 -21.37
C THR A 111 10.26 -10.40 -20.47
N ARG A 112 11.19 -9.59 -21.00
CA ARG A 112 11.91 -8.58 -20.20
C ARG A 112 10.96 -7.53 -19.61
N ARG A 113 10.02 -7.04 -20.42
CA ARG A 113 8.99 -6.10 -19.95
C ARG A 113 8.13 -6.73 -18.84
N ASN A 114 7.70 -7.98 -19.03
CA ASN A 114 6.88 -8.69 -18.07
C ASN A 114 7.64 -8.91 -16.75
N SER A 115 8.96 -9.16 -16.78
CA SER A 115 9.79 -9.24 -15.58
C SER A 115 9.79 -7.92 -14.79
N TRP A 116 9.88 -6.76 -15.47
CA TRP A 116 9.79 -5.47 -14.79
C TRP A 116 8.40 -5.19 -14.21
N MET A 117 7.34 -5.56 -14.93
CA MET A 117 5.97 -5.44 -14.42
C MET A 117 5.76 -6.35 -13.19
N ALA A 118 6.26 -7.58 -13.24
CA ALA A 118 6.19 -8.53 -12.12
C ALA A 118 6.99 -8.06 -10.90
N LEU A 119 8.21 -7.56 -11.12
CA LEU A 119 9.00 -6.97 -10.03
C LEU A 119 8.27 -5.79 -9.41
N SER A 120 7.66 -4.93 -10.23
CA SER A 120 6.90 -3.79 -9.72
C SER A 120 5.68 -4.21 -8.92
N PHE A 121 4.93 -5.19 -9.41
CA PHE A 121 3.77 -5.73 -8.72
C PHE A 121 4.16 -6.37 -7.38
N LEU A 122 5.20 -7.22 -7.38
CA LEU A 122 5.74 -7.85 -6.18
C LEU A 122 6.20 -6.81 -5.16
N SER A 123 6.95 -5.78 -5.60
CA SER A 123 7.39 -4.69 -4.72
C SER A 123 6.20 -3.92 -4.13
N GLY A 124 5.12 -3.70 -4.89
CA GLY A 124 3.91 -3.07 -4.39
C GLY A 124 3.27 -3.86 -3.24
N MET A 125 3.10 -5.18 -3.42
CA MET A 125 2.55 -6.04 -2.38
C MET A 125 3.43 -6.12 -1.13
N LEU A 126 4.76 -6.18 -1.31
CA LEU A 126 5.69 -6.23 -0.18
C LEU A 126 5.73 -4.91 0.59
N VAL A 127 5.73 -3.77 -0.11
CA VAL A 127 5.72 -2.46 0.55
C VAL A 127 4.41 -2.24 1.29
N HIS A 128 3.27 -2.65 0.73
CA HIS A 128 1.99 -2.66 1.45
C HIS A 128 2.14 -3.36 2.82
N ALA A 129 2.58 -4.61 2.84
CA ALA A 129 2.70 -5.37 4.08
C ALA A 129 3.70 -4.76 5.09
N ILE A 130 4.72 -4.03 4.60
CA ILE A 130 5.67 -3.31 5.45
C ILE A 130 5.03 -2.04 6.03
N GLU A 131 4.21 -1.34 5.25
CA GLU A 131 3.52 -0.11 5.67
C GLU A 131 2.50 -0.34 6.77
N ASP A 132 1.95 -1.55 6.87
CA ASP A 132 1.03 -1.90 7.96
C ASP A 132 1.75 -2.23 9.27
N MET A 133 3.03 -2.61 9.24
CA MET A 133 3.75 -3.01 10.46
C MET A 133 3.79 -1.92 11.55
N PRO A 134 3.93 -0.62 11.23
CA PRO A 134 3.95 0.46 12.23
C PRO A 134 2.57 0.85 12.77
N THR A 135 1.48 0.34 12.21
CA THR A 135 0.13 0.55 12.75
C THR A 135 -0.03 -0.20 14.08
N PRO A 136 -1.06 0.08 14.89
CA PRO A 136 -1.27 -0.58 16.17
C PRO A 136 -1.54 -2.08 16.03
N TRP A 137 -1.30 -2.90 17.05
CA TRP A 137 -1.61 -4.34 16.94
C TRP A 137 -3.11 -4.60 16.80
N GLY A 138 -3.96 -3.81 17.47
CA GLY A 138 -5.42 -3.81 17.28
C GLY A 138 -6.06 -5.20 17.24
N ALA A 139 -7.02 -5.41 16.33
CA ALA A 139 -7.72 -6.68 16.17
C ALA A 139 -6.84 -7.79 15.57
N TRP A 140 -5.82 -7.42 14.79
CA TRP A 140 -5.06 -8.37 13.97
C TRP A 140 -3.80 -8.91 14.67
N GLY A 141 -3.20 -8.15 15.58
CA GLY A 141 -1.94 -8.51 16.25
C GLY A 141 -0.68 -8.21 15.43
N GLY A 142 -0.79 -7.42 14.35
CA GLY A 142 0.27 -7.19 13.35
C GLY A 142 -0.14 -7.75 11.99
N VAL A 143 0.85 -8.16 11.18
CA VAL A 143 0.69 -8.73 9.84
C VAL A 143 1.21 -10.16 9.79
N ARG A 144 0.48 -11.09 9.14
CA ARG A 144 0.89 -12.49 9.00
C ARG A 144 1.90 -12.70 7.85
N LEU A 145 3.07 -12.06 7.95
CA LEU A 145 4.08 -11.98 6.90
C LEU A 145 4.55 -13.35 6.37
N PHE A 146 4.69 -14.34 7.26
CA PHE A 146 5.20 -15.68 6.96
C PHE A 146 4.11 -16.76 6.98
N PHE A 147 2.94 -16.50 6.39
CA PHE A 147 1.90 -17.51 6.20
C PHE A 147 2.46 -18.82 5.58
N PRO A 148 2.07 -20.03 6.06
CA PRO A 148 1.01 -20.33 7.02
C PRO A 148 1.41 -20.27 8.50
N ASN A 149 2.60 -19.80 8.86
CA ASN A 149 2.94 -19.60 10.27
C ASN A 149 1.92 -18.66 10.93
N GLU A 150 1.51 -18.96 12.15
CA GLU A 150 0.51 -18.18 12.91
C GLU A 150 1.09 -16.92 13.57
N MET A 151 2.41 -16.74 13.49
CA MET A 151 3.08 -15.54 14.01
C MET A 151 2.69 -14.30 13.20
N TYR A 152 2.20 -13.29 13.92
CA TYR A 152 2.01 -11.94 13.41
C TYR A 152 3.22 -11.08 13.78
N ILE A 153 3.67 -10.25 12.84
CA ILE A 153 4.84 -9.36 12.98
C ILE A 153 4.38 -7.92 12.72
N GLY A 154 4.96 -6.95 13.43
CA GLY A 154 4.52 -5.56 13.36
C GLY A 154 3.52 -5.24 14.47
N GLY A 155 2.53 -4.41 14.15
CA GLY A 155 1.60 -3.90 15.16
C GLY A 155 2.28 -2.95 16.15
N PHE A 156 3.31 -2.21 15.71
CA PHE A 156 4.16 -1.40 16.59
C PHE A 156 3.45 -0.17 17.20
N GLY A 157 2.37 0.29 16.57
CA GLY A 157 1.56 1.40 17.08
C GLY A 157 2.23 2.76 17.01
N ASN A 158 3.21 2.94 16.13
CA ASN A 158 3.88 4.22 15.91
C ASN A 158 2.96 5.23 15.22
N ILE A 159 2.11 4.76 14.32
CA ILE A 159 1.10 5.57 13.62
C ILE A 159 -0.30 5.00 13.84
N TRP A 160 -1.32 5.77 13.50
CA TRP A 160 -2.69 5.27 13.47
C TRP A 160 -2.96 4.56 12.13
N TRP A 161 -3.99 3.71 12.10
CA TRP A 161 -4.47 3.06 10.87
C TRP A 161 -4.86 4.08 9.81
N TRP A 162 -5.50 5.17 10.22
CA TRP A 162 -6.10 6.12 9.28
C TRP A 162 -5.45 7.50 9.38
N ASN A 163 -5.63 8.26 8.30
CA ASN A 163 -5.35 9.69 8.22
C ASN A 163 -3.87 10.07 8.25
N ASN A 164 -2.95 9.19 7.84
CA ASN A 164 -1.51 9.50 7.74
C ASN A 164 -1.18 10.41 6.53
N TYR A 165 -1.71 11.63 6.54
CA TYR A 165 -1.69 12.56 5.41
C TYR A 165 -0.27 13.00 5.04
N ASP A 166 0.61 13.20 6.01
CA ASP A 166 2.01 13.57 5.76
C ASP A 166 2.80 12.45 5.06
N LEU A 167 2.59 11.19 5.44
CA LEU A 167 3.18 10.03 4.75
C LEU A 167 2.67 9.94 3.31
N PHE A 168 1.36 10.11 3.11
CA PHE A 168 0.77 10.17 1.77
C PHE A 168 1.39 11.27 0.91
N LEU A 169 1.61 12.46 1.47
CA LEU A 169 2.27 13.57 0.77
C LEU A 169 3.73 13.27 0.42
N ILE A 170 4.49 12.57 1.28
CA ILE A 170 5.84 12.09 0.97
C ILE A 170 5.80 11.13 -0.22
N ILE A 171 4.87 10.17 -0.22
CA ILE A 171 4.68 9.22 -1.31
C ILE A 171 4.36 9.96 -2.62
N CYS A 172 3.40 10.89 -2.59
CA CYS A 172 3.07 11.73 -3.76
C CYS A 172 4.26 12.53 -4.28
N ALA A 173 5.08 13.10 -3.38
CA ALA A 173 6.27 13.84 -3.76
C ALA A 173 7.30 12.94 -4.48
N VAL A 174 7.55 11.73 -3.94
CA VAL A 174 8.43 10.74 -4.58
C VAL A 174 7.93 10.38 -5.98
N ILE A 175 6.63 10.10 -6.14
CA ILE A 175 6.03 9.78 -7.43
C ILE A 175 6.21 10.94 -8.41
N PHE A 176 5.87 12.17 -8.00
CA PHE A 176 5.92 13.34 -8.86
C PHE A 176 7.35 13.64 -9.33
N ILE A 177 8.32 13.59 -8.41
CA ILE A 177 9.75 13.79 -8.72
C ILE A 177 10.23 12.69 -9.67
N ASN A 178 9.94 11.41 -9.37
CA ASN A 178 10.39 10.31 -10.21
C ASN A 178 9.77 10.35 -11.62
N ILE A 179 8.48 10.65 -11.77
CA ILE A 179 7.83 10.82 -13.08
C ILE A 179 8.51 11.96 -13.87
N SER A 180 8.84 13.07 -13.19
CA SER A 180 9.55 14.20 -13.79
C SER A 180 10.94 13.77 -14.30
N ILE A 181 11.70 13.03 -13.50
CA ILE A 181 13.03 12.49 -13.87
C ILE A 181 12.92 11.51 -15.04
N ILE A 182 11.93 10.61 -15.01
CA ILE A 182 11.73 9.59 -16.04
C ILE A 182 11.42 10.20 -17.41
N SER A 183 10.70 11.33 -17.40
CA SER A 183 10.31 12.11 -18.59
C SER A 183 11.49 12.78 -19.32
N LEU A 184 12.68 12.83 -18.71
CA LEU A 184 13.87 13.41 -19.36
C LEU A 184 14.30 12.60 -20.62
N PRO A 185 15.19 13.12 -21.47
CA PRO A 185 15.65 12.39 -22.67
C PRO A 185 16.44 11.11 -22.37
N ILE A 186 16.52 10.17 -23.32
CA ILE A 186 17.24 8.89 -23.17
C ILE A 186 18.75 9.05 -22.93
N ARG A 187 19.34 10.16 -23.37
CA ARG A 187 20.79 10.44 -23.23
C ARG A 187 21.26 10.44 -21.77
N VAL A 188 20.36 10.67 -20.81
CA VAL A 188 20.68 10.74 -19.37
C VAL A 188 20.22 9.50 -18.60
N GLN A 189 20.07 8.33 -19.25
CA GLN A 189 19.45 7.14 -18.64
C GLN A 189 20.10 6.70 -17.32
N ASN A 190 21.43 6.71 -17.22
CA ASN A 190 22.13 6.30 -15.99
C ASN A 190 21.86 7.29 -14.85
N LEU A 191 21.85 8.59 -15.15
CA LEU A 191 21.48 9.63 -14.19
C LEU A 191 20.02 9.48 -13.73
N LYS A 192 19.08 9.15 -14.64
CA LYS A 192 17.68 8.90 -14.27
C LYS A 192 17.55 7.77 -13.27
N ARG A 193 18.23 6.64 -13.52
CA ARG A 193 18.20 5.46 -12.63
C ARG A 193 18.72 5.83 -11.25
N PHE A 194 19.88 6.48 -11.19
CA PHE A 194 20.46 6.94 -9.94
C PHE A 194 19.52 7.91 -9.20
N ALA A 195 19.02 8.93 -9.88
CA ALA A 195 18.18 9.96 -9.27
C ALA A 195 16.81 9.42 -8.80
N CYS A 196 16.18 8.50 -9.55
CA CYS A 196 14.93 7.86 -9.12
C CYS A 196 15.14 7.00 -7.87
N SER A 197 16.19 6.18 -7.86
CA SER A 197 16.53 5.35 -6.71
C SER A 197 16.89 6.20 -5.49
N LEU A 198 17.66 7.27 -5.68
CA LEU A 198 18.00 8.21 -4.59
C LEU A 198 16.75 8.90 -4.03
N THR A 199 15.87 9.40 -4.89
CA THR A 199 14.62 10.04 -4.48
C THR A 199 13.74 9.09 -3.66
N PHE A 200 13.63 7.84 -4.11
CA PHE A 200 12.88 6.81 -3.37
C PHE A 200 13.50 6.50 -2.01
N MET A 201 14.83 6.33 -1.94
CA MET A 201 15.52 6.09 -0.67
C MET A 201 15.39 7.26 0.31
N LEU A 202 15.44 8.51 -0.18
CA LEU A 202 15.18 9.69 0.62
C LEU A 202 13.73 9.73 1.12
N GLY A 203 12.77 9.40 0.25
CA GLY A 203 11.36 9.27 0.62
C GLY A 203 11.15 8.23 1.72
N LEU A 204 11.75 7.04 1.59
CA LEU A 204 11.73 6.00 2.61
C LEU A 204 12.33 6.48 3.93
N ALA A 205 13.48 7.17 3.89
CA ALA A 205 14.13 7.70 5.09
C ALA A 205 13.27 8.76 5.79
N PHE A 206 12.65 9.68 5.03
CA PHE A 206 11.73 10.67 5.58
C PHE A 206 10.46 10.02 6.15
N GLY A 207 9.87 9.05 5.44
CA GLY A 207 8.72 8.29 5.92
C GLY A 207 9.02 7.54 7.21
N ALA A 208 10.12 6.78 7.25
CA ALA A 208 10.57 6.07 8.45
C ALA A 208 10.83 7.02 9.62
N ARG A 209 11.44 8.18 9.37
CA ARG A 209 11.60 9.23 10.39
C ARG A 209 10.25 9.73 10.88
N GLN A 210 9.30 10.05 10.00
CA GLN A 210 7.98 10.54 10.40
C GLN A 210 7.23 9.50 11.25
N ILE A 211 7.31 8.22 10.89
CA ILE A 211 6.72 7.11 11.65
C ILE A 211 7.36 6.99 13.04
N THR A 212 8.69 6.92 13.10
CA THR A 212 9.42 6.63 14.35
C THR A 212 9.52 7.80 15.32
N THR A 213 9.28 9.03 14.86
CA THR A 213 9.34 10.24 15.70
C THR A 213 7.98 10.74 16.16
N ARG A 214 6.90 9.97 15.95
CA ARG A 214 5.57 10.31 16.49
C ARG A 214 5.61 10.38 18.03
N PRO A 215 4.97 11.40 18.64
CA PRO A 215 5.00 11.57 20.09
C PRO A 215 4.08 10.61 20.85
N VAL A 216 3.28 9.81 20.14
CA VAL A 216 2.24 8.96 20.72
C VAL A 216 2.43 7.52 20.27
N ASN A 217 2.42 6.60 21.23
CA ASN A 217 2.28 5.17 20.99
C ASN A 217 0.80 4.78 21.06
N PHE A 218 0.22 4.45 19.91
CA PHE A 218 -1.20 4.09 19.79
C PHE A 218 -1.53 2.72 20.41
N ASN A 219 -0.53 1.88 20.71
CA ASN A 219 -0.77 0.63 21.43
C ASN A 219 -1.07 0.83 22.92
N GLU A 220 -0.48 1.85 23.53
CA GLU A 220 -0.69 2.14 24.96
C GLU A 220 -2.08 2.71 25.22
N LEU A 221 -2.53 3.60 24.31
CA LEU A 221 -3.84 4.22 24.39
C LEU A 221 -4.98 3.23 24.02
N ASN A 222 -4.72 2.25 23.15
CA ASN A 222 -5.69 1.21 22.76
C ASN A 222 -6.21 0.36 23.94
N LYS A 223 -5.51 0.32 25.08
CA LYS A 223 -5.98 -0.37 26.29
C LYS A 223 -7.30 0.19 26.84
N THR A 224 -7.65 1.43 26.47
CA THR A 224 -8.90 2.11 26.88
C THR A 224 -10.07 1.94 25.91
N GLN A 225 -9.91 1.15 24.83
CA GLN A 225 -10.94 0.82 23.82
C GLN A 225 -11.64 2.00 23.11
N ASN A 226 -11.20 3.25 23.29
CA ASN A 226 -11.88 4.39 22.68
C ASN A 226 -11.31 4.76 21.30
N TYR A 227 -11.69 3.99 20.28
CA TYR A 227 -11.30 4.19 18.88
C TYR A 227 -11.47 5.64 18.39
N MET A 228 -12.60 6.28 18.72
CA MET A 228 -12.88 7.67 18.31
C MET A 228 -11.87 8.66 18.91
N GLN A 229 -11.43 8.45 20.16
CA GLN A 229 -10.41 9.30 20.78
C GLN A 229 -9.05 9.14 20.11
N LEU A 230 -8.67 7.91 19.73
CA LEU A 230 -7.42 7.63 19.04
C LEU A 230 -7.39 8.24 17.65
N GLU A 231 -8.49 8.13 16.91
CA GLU A 231 -8.61 8.73 15.59
C GLU A 231 -8.56 10.27 15.68
N LYS A 232 -9.25 10.86 16.66
CA LYS A 232 -9.17 12.30 16.94
C LYS A 232 -7.73 12.72 17.25
N LYS A 233 -7.02 11.95 18.08
CA LYS A 233 -5.63 12.23 18.43
C LYS A 233 -4.70 12.14 17.21
N SER A 234 -4.90 11.14 16.35
CA SER A 234 -4.19 11.04 15.07
C SER A 234 -4.41 12.28 14.20
N LYS A 235 -5.66 12.70 14.04
CA LYS A 235 -6.04 13.91 13.30
C LYS A 235 -5.40 15.18 13.88
N GLU A 236 -5.32 15.30 15.20
CA GLU A 236 -4.63 16.42 15.88
C GLU A 236 -3.13 16.44 15.57
N ILE A 237 -2.46 15.29 15.68
CA ILE A 237 -1.03 15.15 15.35
C ILE A 237 -0.77 15.54 13.88
N GLN A 238 -1.62 15.08 12.97
CA GLN A 238 -1.52 15.41 11.54
C GLN A 238 -1.70 16.91 11.28
N LYS A 239 -2.61 17.55 12.01
CA LYS A 239 -2.82 19.00 11.94
C LYS A 239 -1.62 19.80 12.47
N GLU A 240 -0.94 19.27 13.50
CA GLU A 240 0.29 19.86 14.03
C GLU A 240 1.44 19.77 13.00
N ILE A 241 1.65 18.59 12.40
CA ILE A 241 2.73 18.34 11.44
C ILE A 241 2.55 19.18 10.16
N LEU A 242 1.34 19.17 9.59
CA LEU A 242 1.06 19.80 8.30
C LEU A 242 0.70 21.28 8.41
N GLY A 243 0.34 21.73 9.61
CA GLY A 243 -0.34 23.01 9.81
C GLY A 243 -1.78 23.01 9.28
N LYS A 244 -2.57 23.98 9.76
CA LYS A 244 -4.03 24.05 9.52
C LYS A 244 -4.43 24.01 8.04
N LYS A 245 -3.69 24.71 7.17
CA LYS A 245 -4.07 24.86 5.74
C LYS A 245 -3.94 23.55 4.98
N VAL A 246 -2.77 22.90 5.05
CA VAL A 246 -2.50 21.66 4.32
C VAL A 246 -3.34 20.52 4.91
N TYR A 247 -3.46 20.46 6.24
CA TYR A 247 -4.34 19.50 6.91
C TYR A 247 -5.79 19.58 6.42
N ASN A 248 -6.37 20.78 6.37
CA ASN A 248 -7.77 20.94 5.93
C ASN A 248 -7.96 20.45 4.49
N ILE A 249 -7.02 20.77 3.59
CA ILE A 249 -7.08 20.27 2.20
C ILE A 249 -7.07 18.75 2.16
N MET A 250 -6.14 18.12 2.89
CA MET A 250 -6.03 16.65 2.94
C MET A 250 -7.26 16.00 3.58
N HIS A 251 -7.79 16.61 4.63
CA HIS A 251 -9.00 16.15 5.29
C HIS A 251 -10.22 16.24 4.36
N ASP A 252 -10.38 17.34 3.63
CA ASP A 252 -11.48 17.52 2.67
C ASP A 252 -11.40 16.52 1.51
N ILE A 253 -10.19 16.15 1.07
CA ILE A 253 -9.98 15.09 0.07
C ILE A 253 -10.41 13.74 0.66
N ASP A 254 -9.95 13.43 1.87
CA ASP A 254 -10.22 12.17 2.55
C ASP A 254 -11.72 11.96 2.81
N GLN A 255 -12.45 13.00 3.22
CA GLN A 255 -13.91 12.96 3.42
C GLN A 255 -14.72 12.75 2.12
N LYS A 256 -14.12 12.97 0.95
CA LYS A 256 -14.77 12.73 -0.35
C LYS A 256 -14.58 11.30 -0.85
N ILE A 257 -13.74 10.50 -0.19
CA ILE A 257 -13.53 9.10 -0.53
C ILE A 257 -14.78 8.32 -0.06
N PRO A 258 -15.50 7.60 -0.96
CA PRO A 258 -16.79 6.97 -0.64
C PRO A 258 -16.68 5.71 0.23
N PHE A 259 -15.53 5.47 0.87
CA PHE A 259 -15.29 4.34 1.75
C PHE A 259 -15.37 4.83 3.20
N TYR A 260 -16.49 4.55 3.86
CA TYR A 260 -16.67 4.77 5.29
C TYR A 260 -16.18 3.53 6.05
N PHE A 261 -15.13 3.69 6.85
CA PHE A 261 -14.68 2.71 7.84
C PHE A 261 -15.12 3.13 9.24
#